data_AF-U3GKX6-F1
#
_entry.id   AF-U3GKX6-F1
#
_cell.length_a   1.000
_cell.length_b   1.000
_cell.length_c   1.000
_cell.angle_alpha   90.00
_cell.angle_beta   90.00
_cell.angle_gamma   90.00
#
_symmetry.space_group_name_H-M   'P 1'
#
loop_
_entity.id
_entity.type
_entity.pdbx_description
1 polymer ?
#
loop_
_entity_poly.entity_id
_entity_poly.type
_entity_poly.pdbx_seq_one_letter_code
_entity_poly.pdbx_strand_id
1 'polypeptide(L)'
;MHRLKGRIITGLGEGSRYVYLYRDRFLKILGINPYPGTLNIELVEPRFFNIEDYKYIEVDPPSQAYGKVLAVKARIKNIPVYIIKPLKTRHALNIIEVISEHNLREALGVKTGDVVEIYVED
;
A
#
# COMPACT_ATOMS: atom_id res chain seq x y z
N MET A 1 -12.71 -8.46 9.22
CA MET A 1 -12.34 -8.03 7.85
C MET A 1 -13.12 -6.79 7.46
N HIS A 2 -12.46 -5.64 7.44
CA HIS A 2 -13.04 -4.37 7.02
C HIS A 2 -12.90 -4.18 5.50
N ARG A 3 -13.99 -3.83 4.80
CA ARG A 3 -14.00 -3.65 3.34
C ARG A 3 -13.80 -2.18 2.99
N LEU A 4 -12.81 -1.91 2.14
CA LEU A 4 -12.58 -0.63 1.47
C LEU A 4 -12.91 -0.77 -0.01
N LYS A 5 -13.48 0.27 -0.60
CA LYS A 5 -13.74 0.39 -2.03
C LYS A 5 -13.11 1.66 -2.54
N GLY A 6 -12.35 1.57 -3.63
CA GLY A 6 -11.66 2.73 -4.18
C GLY A 6 -11.39 2.63 -5.66
N ARG A 7 -11.02 3.76 -6.25
CA ARG A 7 -10.69 3.91 -7.66
C ARG A 7 -9.17 3.94 -7.83
N ILE A 8 -8.65 3.18 -8.78
CA ILE A 8 -7.22 3.20 -9.10
C ILE A 8 -6.87 4.55 -9.72
N ILE A 9 -5.84 5.19 -9.20
CA ILE A 9 -5.30 6.45 -9.71
C ILE A 9 -3.84 6.29 -10.12
N THR A 10 -3.37 7.19 -10.98
CA THR A 10 -1.95 7.30 -11.30
C THR A 10 -1.28 8.19 -10.25
N GLY A 11 -0.25 7.66 -9.59
CA GLY A 11 0.59 8.44 -8.67
C GLY A 11 1.62 9.30 -9.39
N LEU A 12 2.52 9.92 -8.63
CA LEU A 12 3.62 10.75 -9.17
C LEU A 12 4.79 9.92 -9.76
N GLY A 13 4.69 8.59 -9.77
CA GLY A 13 5.76 7.70 -10.24
C GLY A 13 6.90 7.45 -9.25
N GLU A 14 6.86 8.07 -8.07
CA GLU A 14 7.94 7.97 -7.08
C GLU A 14 7.90 6.68 -6.23
N GLY A 15 6.74 6.01 -6.16
CA GLY A 15 6.55 4.82 -5.31
C GLY A 15 7.54 3.70 -5.61
N SER A 16 7.91 3.51 -6.88
CA SER A 16 8.90 2.51 -7.28
C SER A 16 10.26 2.70 -6.60
N ARG A 17 10.73 3.97 -6.54
CA ARG A 17 12.00 4.34 -5.91
C ARG A 17 11.98 4.01 -4.42
N TYR A 18 10.91 4.36 -3.72
CA TYR A 18 10.78 4.13 -2.28
C TYR A 18 10.60 2.64 -1.96
N VAL A 19 9.82 1.91 -2.74
CA VAL A 19 9.66 0.46 -2.56
C VAL A 19 10.99 -0.26 -2.77
N TYR A 20 11.77 0.13 -3.78
CA TYR A 20 13.12 -0.39 -3.97
C TYR A 20 14.04 -0.07 -2.78
N LEU A 21 14.03 1.17 -2.31
CA LEU A 21 14.83 1.63 -1.17
C LEU A 21 14.50 0.88 0.14
N TYR A 22 13.24 0.50 0.35
CA TYR A 22 12.77 -0.22 1.54
C TYR A 22 12.74 -1.75 1.35
N ARG A 23 13.14 -2.27 0.18
CA ARG A 23 13.00 -3.70 -0.17
C ARG A 23 13.50 -4.64 0.91
N ASP A 24 14.73 -4.44 1.41
CA ASP A 24 15.31 -5.31 2.44
C ASP A 24 14.56 -5.23 3.77
N ARG A 25 13.99 -4.06 4.08
CA ARG A 25 13.16 -3.86 5.28
C ARG A 25 11.82 -4.59 5.13
N PHE A 26 11.18 -4.49 3.97
CA PHE A 26 9.94 -5.23 3.68
C PHE A 26 10.16 -6.74 3.70
N LEU A 27 11.26 -7.24 3.12
CA LEU A 27 11.58 -8.66 3.16
C LEU A 27 11.80 -9.14 4.59
N LYS A 28 12.58 -8.41 5.39
CA LYS A 28 12.89 -8.80 6.76
C LYS A 28 11.68 -8.71 7.72
N ILE A 29 10.84 -7.68 7.58
CA ILE A 29 9.79 -7.34 8.56
C ILE A 29 8.43 -7.86 8.13
N LEU A 30 8.09 -7.72 6.85
CA LEU A 30 6.80 -8.16 6.30
C LEU A 30 6.87 -9.56 5.69
N GLY A 31 8.07 -10.06 5.40
CA GLY A 31 8.27 -11.38 4.79
C GLY A 31 7.97 -11.41 3.28
N ILE A 32 7.98 -10.26 2.61
CA ILE A 32 7.69 -10.16 1.17
C ILE A 32 8.81 -9.44 0.41
N ASN A 33 9.07 -9.85 -0.82
CA ASN A 33 9.90 -9.08 -1.75
C ASN A 33 8.99 -8.32 -2.74
N PRO A 34 8.64 -7.05 -2.45
CA PRO A 34 7.62 -6.37 -3.24
C PRO A 34 8.08 -6.06 -4.66
N TYR A 35 7.12 -6.12 -5.59
CA TYR A 35 7.25 -5.51 -6.90
C TYR A 35 7.61 -4.02 -6.74
N PRO A 36 8.55 -3.47 -7.53
CA PRO A 36 9.03 -2.10 -7.35
C PRO A 36 8.00 -1.07 -7.81
N GLY A 37 6.97 -0.83 -7.00
CA GLY A 37 5.92 0.14 -7.23
C GLY A 37 4.79 0.03 -6.21
N THR A 38 3.90 1.01 -6.21
CA THR A 38 2.68 1.03 -5.42
C THR A 38 1.46 1.08 -6.34
N LEU A 39 0.38 0.41 -5.93
CA LEU A 39 -0.95 0.67 -6.48
C LEU A 39 -1.61 1.76 -5.65
N ASN A 40 -1.86 2.92 -6.27
CA ASN A 40 -2.50 4.04 -5.60
C ASN A 40 -4.01 3.96 -5.80
N ILE A 41 -4.76 4.08 -4.71
CA ILE A 41 -6.21 3.91 -4.69
C ILE A 41 -6.82 5.10 -3.96
N GLU A 42 -7.68 5.84 -4.65
CA GLU A 42 -8.52 6.86 -4.06
C GLU A 42 -9.77 6.21 -3.46
N LEU A 43 -9.98 6.37 -2.16
CA LEU A 43 -11.08 5.74 -1.46
C LEU A 43 -12.43 6.39 -1.80
N VAL A 44 -13.41 5.54 -2.12
CA VAL A 44 -14.80 5.90 -2.38
C VAL A 44 -15.66 5.60 -1.16
N GLU A 45 -15.45 4.45 -0.52
CA GLU A 45 -16.22 3.99 0.63
C GLU A 45 -15.39 3.02 1.51
N PRO A 46 -15.20 3.35 2.81
CA PRO A 46 -15.31 4.68 3.40
C PRO A 46 -14.34 5.66 2.71
N ARG A 47 -14.62 6.98 2.74
CA ARG A 47 -13.75 7.99 2.09
C ARG A 47 -12.41 8.23 2.79
N PHE A 48 -12.24 7.64 3.96
CA PHE A 48 -11.06 7.79 4.79
C PHE A 48 -10.69 6.44 5.41
N PHE A 49 -9.39 6.22 5.55
CA PHE A 49 -8.81 5.05 6.17
C PHE A 49 -7.68 5.51 7.09
N ASN A 50 -7.83 5.27 8.39
CA ASN A 50 -6.74 5.45 9.33
C ASN A 50 -6.07 4.10 9.62
N ILE A 51 -4.82 3.95 9.17
CA ILE A 51 -4.07 2.71 9.36
C ILE A 51 -3.86 2.37 10.84
N GLU A 52 -3.85 3.38 11.72
CA GLU A 52 -3.64 3.23 13.17
C GLU A 52 -4.86 2.64 13.89
N ASP A 53 -6.03 2.59 13.24
CA ASP A 53 -7.23 1.94 13.77
C ASP A 53 -7.15 0.39 13.66
N TYR A 54 -6.08 -0.13 13.05
CA TYR A 54 -5.87 -1.55 12.76
C TYR A 54 -4.58 -2.07 13.36
N LYS A 55 -4.39 -3.40 13.34
CA LYS A 55 -3.13 -4.04 13.70
C LYS A 55 -2.06 -3.80 12.62
N TYR A 56 -1.38 -2.67 12.73
CA TYR A 56 -0.28 -2.31 11.84
C TYR A 56 1.06 -2.91 12.30
N ILE A 57 1.98 -2.98 11.34
CA ILE A 57 3.38 -3.34 11.51
C ILE A 57 4.20 -2.10 11.17
N GLU A 58 5.14 -1.74 12.03
CA GLU A 58 6.11 -0.67 11.73
C GLU A 58 7.29 -1.23 10.95
N VAL A 59 7.60 -0.59 9.82
CA VAL A 59 8.79 -0.84 9.03
C VAL A 59 9.76 0.30 9.26
N ASP A 60 10.87 -0.01 9.93
CA ASP A 60 11.92 0.96 10.19
C ASP A 60 12.59 1.42 8.88
N PRO A 61 13.01 2.70 8.81
CA PRO A 61 13.66 3.22 7.61
C PRO A 61 15.03 2.55 7.36
N PRO A 62 15.50 2.57 6.10
CA PRO A 62 16.85 2.10 5.77
C PRO A 62 17.93 3.01 6.34
N SER A 63 17.67 4.31 6.54
CA SER A 63 18.58 5.27 7.18
C SER A 63 17.83 6.43 7.85
N GLN A 64 18.52 7.23 8.66
CA GLN A 64 17.94 8.39 9.38
C GLN A 64 17.34 9.47 8.47
N ALA A 65 17.71 9.49 7.18
CA ALA A 65 17.17 10.43 6.20
C ALA A 65 15.67 10.18 5.91
N TYR A 66 15.18 8.96 6.13
CA TYR A 66 13.83 8.56 5.77
C TYR A 66 12.91 8.43 7.00
N GLY A 67 11.63 8.13 6.78
CA GLY A 67 10.61 7.98 7.82
C GLY A 67 10.19 6.52 8.00
N LYS A 68 9.57 6.16 9.13
CA LYS A 68 8.94 4.84 9.25
C LYS A 68 7.81 4.69 8.23
N VAL A 69 7.51 3.46 7.87
CA VAL A 69 6.34 3.09 7.08
C VAL A 69 5.46 2.20 7.94
N LEU A 70 4.19 2.57 8.10
CA LEU A 70 3.19 1.69 8.70
C LEU A 70 2.64 0.78 7.61
N ALA A 71 2.42 -0.49 7.93
CA ALA A 71 1.87 -1.47 6.99
C ALA A 71 0.77 -2.28 7.68
N VAL A 72 -0.37 -2.46 7.02
CA VAL A 72 -1.44 -3.37 7.47
C VAL A 72 -1.64 -4.47 6.43
N LYS A 73 -1.92 -5.69 6.87
CA LYS A 73 -2.25 -6.79 5.97
C LYS A 73 -3.63 -6.59 5.37
N ALA A 74 -3.75 -6.88 4.09
CA ALA A 74 -5.02 -6.84 3.38
C ALA A 74 -5.01 -7.79 2.18
N ARG A 75 -6.14 -7.87 1.48
CA ARG A 75 -6.27 -8.61 0.22
C ARG A 75 -7.04 -7.83 -0.81
N ILE A 76 -6.68 -8.02 -2.08
CA ILE A 76 -7.49 -7.61 -3.24
C ILE A 76 -7.80 -8.89 -4.02
N LYS A 77 -9.07 -9.27 -4.10
CA LYS A 77 -9.48 -10.62 -4.53
C LYS A 77 -8.72 -11.68 -3.72
N ASN A 78 -7.98 -12.56 -4.38
CA ASN A 78 -7.18 -13.61 -3.75
C ASN A 78 -5.71 -13.22 -3.53
N ILE A 79 -5.30 -12.00 -3.88
CA ILE A 79 -3.90 -11.56 -3.80
C ILE A 79 -3.63 -10.94 -2.42
N PRO A 80 -2.67 -11.48 -1.64
CA PRO A 80 -2.19 -10.83 -0.42
C PRO A 80 -1.47 -9.52 -0.74
N VAL A 81 -1.79 -8.49 0.03
CA VAL A 81 -1.19 -7.16 -0.12
C VAL A 81 -0.93 -6.53 1.24
N TYR A 82 -0.15 -5.45 1.23
CA TYR A 82 -0.07 -4.54 2.37
C TYR A 82 -0.54 -3.15 1.94
N ILE A 83 -1.44 -2.55 2.71
CA ILE A 83 -1.66 -1.10 2.63
C ILE A 83 -0.55 -0.45 3.43
N ILE A 84 0.16 0.52 2.84
CA ILE A 84 1.27 1.21 3.48
C ILE A 84 0.98 2.70 3.65
N LYS A 85 1.53 3.27 4.73
CA LYS A 85 1.50 4.72 5.02
C LYS A 85 2.89 5.16 5.46
N PRO A 86 3.67 5.83 4.60
CA PRO A 86 4.90 6.48 5.02
C PRO A 86 4.59 7.64 5.97
N LEU A 87 5.24 7.70 7.14
CA LEU A 87 5.01 8.77 8.12
C LEU A 87 5.57 10.13 7.67
N LYS A 88 6.49 10.13 6.71
CA LYS A 88 6.98 11.33 6.01
C LYS A 88 6.44 11.31 4.58
N THR A 89 5.21 11.79 4.38
CA THR A 89 4.59 11.92 3.05
C THR A 89 3.75 13.18 2.94
N ARG A 90 3.41 13.56 1.70
CA ARG A 90 2.54 14.70 1.36
C ARG A 90 1.21 14.28 0.73
N HIS A 91 0.90 12.97 0.71
CA HIS A 91 -0.32 12.47 0.07
C HIS A 91 -1.58 12.89 0.83
N ALA A 92 -2.67 13.07 0.07
CA ALA A 92 -3.99 13.37 0.61
C ALA A 92 -4.53 12.19 1.44
N LEU A 93 -5.32 12.48 2.47
CA LEU A 93 -5.82 11.51 3.44
C LEU A 93 -6.73 10.41 2.84
N ASN A 94 -7.28 10.64 1.65
CA ASN A 94 -8.18 9.72 0.95
C ASN A 94 -7.46 8.79 -0.04
N ILE A 95 -6.13 8.90 -0.18
CA ILE A 95 -5.33 8.04 -1.06
C ILE A 95 -4.59 7.05 -0.19
N ILE A 96 -4.75 5.76 -0.50
CA ILE A 96 -3.93 4.70 0.07
C ILE A 96 -2.97 4.16 -0.98
N GLU A 97 -1.80 3.71 -0.50
CA GLU A 97 -0.80 3.02 -1.29
C GLU A 97 -0.78 1.55 -0.93
N VAL A 98 -0.75 0.68 -1.94
CA VAL A 98 -0.75 -0.77 -1.75
C VAL A 98 0.49 -1.38 -2.40
N ILE A 99 1.18 -2.26 -1.68
CA ILE A 99 2.30 -3.06 -2.18
C ILE A 99 1.97 -4.55 -2.16
N SER A 100 2.60 -5.30 -3.05
CA SER A 100 2.52 -6.75 -3.16
C SER A 100 3.78 -7.28 -3.83
N GLU A 101 4.03 -8.58 -3.74
CA GLU A 101 5.07 -9.27 -4.53
C GLU A 101 4.76 -9.24 -6.04
N HIS A 102 3.50 -9.00 -6.40
CA HIS A 102 3.03 -8.95 -7.78
C HIS A 102 2.86 -7.52 -8.30
N ASN A 103 3.03 -7.33 -9.61
CA ASN A 103 2.52 -6.15 -10.30
C ASN A 103 0.98 -6.19 -10.27
N LEU A 104 0.37 -5.46 -9.34
CA LEU A 104 -1.07 -5.53 -9.11
C LEU A 104 -1.92 -5.08 -10.31
N ARG A 105 -1.42 -4.19 -11.18
CA ARG A 105 -2.16 -3.78 -12.38
C ARG A 105 -2.29 -4.93 -13.37
N GLU A 106 -1.18 -5.61 -13.62
CA GLU A 106 -1.14 -6.78 -14.51
C GLU A 106 -1.90 -7.95 -13.89
N ALA A 107 -1.62 -8.27 -12.62
CA ALA A 107 -2.23 -9.42 -11.94
C ALA A 107 -3.75 -9.30 -11.78
N LEU A 108 -4.28 -8.08 -11.61
CA LEU A 108 -5.72 -7.84 -11.49
C LEU A 108 -6.38 -7.51 -12.83
N GLY A 109 -5.62 -7.20 -13.87
CA GLY A 109 -6.12 -6.76 -15.18
C GLY A 109 -6.79 -5.38 -15.13
N VAL A 110 -6.23 -4.45 -14.35
CA VAL A 110 -6.86 -3.16 -14.01
C VAL A 110 -6.06 -1.95 -14.48
N LYS A 111 -6.77 -0.88 -14.81
CA LYS A 111 -6.22 0.41 -15.24
C LYS A 111 -6.71 1.56 -14.37
N THR A 112 -6.13 2.73 -14.58
CA THR A 112 -6.59 3.96 -13.91
C THR A 112 -8.05 4.22 -14.23
N GLY A 113 -8.85 4.51 -13.20
CA GLY A 113 -10.30 4.67 -13.30
C GLY A 113 -11.10 3.45 -12.85
N ASP A 114 -10.50 2.25 -12.87
CA ASP A 114 -11.18 1.03 -12.42
C ASP A 114 -11.38 1.03 -10.90
N VAL A 115 -12.45 0.37 -10.47
CA VAL A 115 -12.81 0.25 -9.05
C VAL A 115 -12.35 -1.11 -8.53
N VAL A 116 -11.76 -1.11 -7.35
CA VAL A 116 -11.30 -2.30 -6.64
C VAL A 116 -11.81 -2.32 -5.21
N GLU A 117 -11.97 -3.52 -4.68
CA GLU A 117 -12.30 -3.76 -3.28
C GLU A 117 -11.08 -4.35 -2.56
N ILE A 118 -10.79 -3.80 -1.38
CA ILE A 118 -9.68 -4.22 -0.52
C ILE A 118 -10.28 -4.68 0.80
N TYR A 119 -9.85 -5.83 1.29
CA TYR A 119 -10.29 -6.38 2.57
C TYR A 119 -9.13 -6.36 3.54
N VAL A 120 -9.22 -5.54 4.60
CA VAL A 120 -8.21 -5.44 5.64
C VAL A 120 -8.31 -6.66 6.55
N GLU A 121 -7.17 -7.32 6.78
CA GLU A 121 -7.06 -8.47 7.69
C GLU A 121 -6.85 -7.94 9.12
N ASP A 122 -7.62 -8.46 10.09
CA ASP A 122 -7.57 -8.05 11.50
C ASP A 122 -6.32 -8.59 12.24
#